data_AF-A0A031FSG1-F1
#
_entry.id   AF-A0A031FSG1-F1
#
_cell.length_a   1.000
_cell.length_b   1.000
_cell.length_c   1.000
_cell.angle_alpha   90.00
_cell.angle_beta   90.00
_cell.angle_gamma   90.00
#
_symmetry.space_group_name_H-M   'P 1'
#
loop_
_entity.id
_entity.type
_entity.pdbx_description
1 polymer ?
#
loop_
_entity_poly.entity_id
_entity_poly.type
_entity_poly.pdbx_seq_one_letter_code
_entity_poly.pdbx_strand_id
1 'polypeptide(L)'
;MNNPSVSLTTDDLPAPFIQESPISTLLNPRDVRNNLTFVAPYAGIQVDDQISIRWAGGSGEGSYTSALSPVGSARPVIRRLDKDLVTFNFGRTVTLSYSLVRGTAPAVVSQPLLLYVLPVAQADLPRPFIPQASDGGEGQVLNVSALSEFTLRINAWLLERTGQPVWLRLRGTKVDGSAFDVRYWQAPENVIADEFNRFGFYERNYPAAPLQGLRNHSALNLRFSAGLQRSQDESFAQVFAERNYIVMTSASATPVIRSATGADGQDIPEGADTRHTRITLSGSARAGEDVEVYDEARLLDTVRAHSGLWQLELVDLAGGGYVFTAKVSNDSAISAPWRLNVVLQDLPLSIREAPDNGRLDPLAATQSLTAVLLYDMLPDDRLRVSWIGAAGTLPQGSHTTNTLIAGATKPREVPLSVSVVPFNLGKKVSVTFTYERGLSPPVTSAPFFLMVGDLPASVFIPPVFTQANGTTLLDLRTVTNGATLQFGRWPHIAAGQKLWLDLEGTNTEGEPHERQLWTGDRNSVTRSWAINGIFNLTVLFSDLSDLADGSTLTLRLHVNLDGVANRQTAIAFTPREYTIVTGD
;
A
#
# COMPACT_ATOMS: atom_id res chain seq x y z
N MET A 1 43.11 45.82 10.37
CA MET A 1 43.89 44.88 11.20
C MET A 1 43.73 43.51 10.59
N ASN A 2 44.82 42.99 10.00
CA ASN A 2 44.89 41.62 9.51
C ASN A 2 44.64 40.68 10.69
N ASN A 3 43.47 40.04 10.72
CA ASN A 3 43.26 38.90 11.59
C ASN A 3 44.28 37.85 11.14
N PRO A 4 45.20 37.37 12.00
CA PRO A 4 46.18 36.38 11.59
C PRO A 4 45.40 35.17 11.08
N SER A 5 45.58 34.86 9.80
CA SER A 5 45.07 33.64 9.19
C SER A 5 45.63 32.49 10.01
N VAL A 6 44.80 31.88 10.86
CA VAL A 6 45.17 30.70 11.64
C VAL A 6 45.75 29.69 10.65
N SER A 7 47.02 29.33 10.86
CA SER A 7 47.71 28.34 10.02
C SER A 7 47.00 27.02 10.23
N LEU A 8 46.37 26.51 9.18
CA LEU A 8 45.70 25.22 9.21
C LEU A 8 46.73 24.11 9.40
N THR A 9 46.38 23.12 10.20
CA THR A 9 47.11 21.86 10.35
C THR A 9 46.20 20.68 9.99
N THR A 10 46.78 19.49 9.79
CA THR A 10 46.01 18.27 9.50
C THR A 10 44.98 17.98 10.58
N ASP A 11 45.28 18.28 11.85
CA ASP A 11 44.40 18.03 12.99
C ASP A 11 43.18 18.96 13.01
N ASP A 12 43.26 20.12 12.35
CA ASP A 12 42.13 21.03 12.19
C ASP A 12 41.13 20.53 11.12
N LEU A 13 41.56 19.62 10.25
CA LEU A 13 40.80 19.17 9.08
C LEU A 13 40.21 17.77 9.30
N PRO A 14 38.92 17.64 9.68
CA PRO A 14 38.28 16.35 9.93
C PRO A 14 38.26 15.48 8.67
N ALA A 15 38.21 14.17 8.88
CA ALA A 15 38.08 13.20 7.80
C ALA A 15 36.81 13.45 6.96
N PRO A 16 36.90 13.29 5.62
CA PRO A 16 35.71 13.36 4.78
C PRO A 16 34.81 12.15 4.98
N PHE A 17 33.61 12.18 4.40
CA PHE A 17 32.73 11.01 4.31
C PHE A 17 31.96 10.97 2.98
N ILE A 18 31.40 9.80 2.68
CA ILE A 18 30.49 9.62 1.55
C ILE A 18 29.05 9.75 2.05
N GLN A 19 28.28 10.66 1.46
CA GLN A 19 26.94 10.99 1.92
C GLN A 19 25.99 9.78 1.83
N GLU A 20 26.12 8.97 0.79
CA GLU A 20 25.30 7.77 0.57
C GLU A 20 25.67 6.62 1.51
N SER A 21 26.75 6.71 2.29
CA SER A 21 27.23 5.63 3.16
C SER A 21 26.64 5.76 4.57
N PRO A 22 25.67 4.92 4.97
CA PRO A 22 25.09 4.98 6.32
C PRO A 22 26.09 4.60 7.42
N ILE A 23 27.09 3.78 7.07
CA ILE A 23 28.24 3.45 7.90
C ILE A 23 29.45 4.16 7.29
N SER A 24 30.08 5.07 8.05
CA SER A 24 31.09 5.99 7.51
C SER A 24 32.34 5.30 6.95
N THR A 25 32.66 4.09 7.40
CA THR A 25 33.85 3.32 7.00
C THR A 25 33.53 2.15 6.06
N LEU A 26 32.26 1.94 5.71
CA LEU A 26 31.83 0.81 4.90
C LEU A 26 30.88 1.27 3.78
N LEU A 27 31.34 1.20 2.54
CA LEU A 27 30.56 1.61 1.37
C LEU A 27 29.89 0.40 0.71
N ASN A 28 28.56 0.36 0.74
CA ASN A 28 27.79 -0.61 -0.04
C ASN A 28 27.57 -0.08 -1.47
N PRO A 29 27.98 -0.82 -2.51
CA PRO A 29 27.72 -0.45 -3.91
C PRO A 29 26.26 -0.13 -4.22
N ARG A 30 25.31 -0.73 -3.50
CA ARG A 30 23.86 -0.50 -3.67
C ARG A 30 23.45 0.93 -3.35
N ASP A 31 24.05 1.52 -2.31
CA ASP A 31 23.69 2.85 -1.83
C ASP A 31 24.15 3.95 -2.80
N VAL A 32 25.18 3.65 -3.59
CA VAL A 32 25.78 4.55 -4.60
C VAL A 32 25.33 4.26 -6.02
N ARG A 33 24.20 3.54 -6.20
CA ARG A 33 23.65 3.22 -7.52
C ARG A 33 23.46 4.45 -8.41
N ASN A 34 22.98 5.54 -7.81
CA ASN A 34 22.65 6.77 -8.50
C ASN A 34 23.77 7.80 -8.40
N ASN A 35 24.39 7.94 -7.22
CA ASN A 35 25.28 9.03 -6.87
C ASN A 35 26.46 8.53 -6.02
N LEU A 36 27.62 9.17 -6.17
CA LEU A 36 28.74 9.06 -5.25
C LEU A 36 29.12 10.47 -4.81
N THR A 37 28.73 10.84 -3.60
CA THR A 37 28.85 12.21 -3.09
C THR A 37 29.87 12.28 -1.97
N PHE A 38 30.95 12.99 -2.23
CA PHE A 38 31.97 13.34 -1.26
C PHE A 38 31.56 14.56 -0.45
N VAL A 39 31.77 14.50 0.87
CA VAL A 39 31.52 15.60 1.80
C VAL A 39 32.77 15.88 2.64
N ALA A 40 33.26 17.12 2.59
CA ALA A 40 34.26 17.64 3.53
C ALA A 40 33.55 18.45 4.62
N PRO A 41 33.54 17.99 5.89
CA PRO A 41 32.72 18.59 6.96
C PRO A 41 33.36 19.79 7.65
N TYR A 42 34.55 20.22 7.23
CA TYR A 42 35.25 21.32 7.90
C TYR A 42 34.46 22.63 7.82
N ALA A 43 34.00 23.13 8.98
CA ALA A 43 33.19 24.34 9.05
C ALA A 43 34.01 25.63 8.90
N GLY A 44 35.33 25.57 9.16
CA GLY A 44 36.25 26.71 9.09
C GLY A 44 36.70 27.09 7.69
N ILE A 45 36.10 26.53 6.64
CA ILE A 45 36.41 26.84 5.23
C ILE A 45 35.96 28.27 4.89
N GLN A 46 36.86 29.06 4.30
CA GLN A 46 36.62 30.42 3.80
C GLN A 46 36.17 30.40 2.33
N VAL A 47 35.49 31.46 1.86
CA VAL A 47 34.89 31.50 0.50
C VAL A 47 35.95 31.34 -0.59
N ASP A 48 37.16 31.85 -0.36
CA ASP A 48 38.28 31.83 -1.30
C ASP A 48 39.23 30.63 -1.14
N ASP A 49 38.97 29.73 -0.18
CA ASP A 49 39.78 28.51 -0.05
C ASP A 49 39.61 27.64 -1.31
N GLN A 50 40.66 26.92 -1.69
CA GLN A 50 40.62 25.91 -2.75
C GLN A 50 40.74 24.50 -2.18
N ILE A 51 40.03 23.56 -2.79
CA ILE A 51 40.00 22.16 -2.39
C ILE A 51 40.40 21.23 -3.54
N SER A 52 41.20 20.21 -3.23
CA SER A 52 41.45 19.05 -4.09
C SER A 52 41.05 17.78 -3.33
N ILE A 53 40.31 16.88 -3.97
CA ILE A 53 39.84 15.62 -3.38
C ILE A 53 40.75 14.50 -3.86
N ARG A 54 41.13 13.60 -2.95
CA ARG A 54 41.90 12.41 -3.23
C ARG A 54 41.14 11.16 -2.79
N TRP A 55 40.90 10.27 -3.76
CA TRP A 55 40.48 8.89 -3.57
C TRP A 55 41.65 8.00 -3.96
N ALA A 56 42.35 7.45 -2.98
CA ALA A 56 43.48 6.55 -3.21
C ALA A 56 43.00 5.10 -3.09
N GLY A 57 42.81 4.44 -4.23
CA GLY A 57 42.41 3.03 -4.31
C GLY A 57 43.41 2.22 -5.14
N GLY A 58 42.90 1.27 -5.93
CA GLY A 58 43.69 0.50 -6.89
C GLY A 58 44.39 1.38 -7.93
N SER A 59 45.32 0.78 -8.69
CA SER A 59 45.99 1.45 -9.81
C SER A 59 45.00 1.87 -10.91
N GLY A 60 45.39 2.88 -11.70
CA GLY A 60 44.58 3.35 -12.84
C GLY A 60 43.27 3.99 -12.39
N GLU A 61 42.16 3.57 -13.01
CA GLU A 61 40.80 4.10 -12.77
C GLU A 61 40.25 3.82 -11.36
N GLY A 62 40.96 3.02 -10.55
CA GLY A 62 40.67 2.82 -9.12
C GLY A 62 41.14 3.96 -8.21
N SER A 63 41.86 4.95 -8.74
CA SER A 63 42.31 6.11 -7.98
C SER A 63 41.92 7.40 -8.68
N TYR A 64 41.62 8.44 -7.89
CA TYR A 64 41.23 9.75 -8.40
C TYR A 64 41.85 10.86 -7.56
N THR A 65 42.33 11.90 -8.22
CA THR A 65 42.69 13.16 -7.59
C THR A 65 42.13 14.29 -8.42
N SER A 66 41.29 15.13 -7.81
CA SER A 66 40.72 16.28 -8.51
C SER A 66 41.77 17.38 -8.68
N ALA A 67 41.62 18.20 -9.71
CA ALA A 67 42.28 19.51 -9.73
C ALA A 67 41.84 20.36 -8.53
N LEU A 68 42.66 21.34 -8.15
CA LEU A 68 42.27 22.37 -7.18
C LEU A 68 41.09 23.16 -7.74
N SER A 69 40.07 23.36 -6.90
CA SER A 69 38.85 24.09 -7.26
C SER A 69 38.40 24.99 -6.12
N PRO A 70 37.82 26.17 -6.39
CA PRO A 70 37.30 27.04 -5.34
C PRO A 70 36.15 26.36 -4.60
N VAL A 71 36.11 26.52 -3.27
CA VAL A 71 35.05 25.93 -2.42
C VAL A 71 33.74 26.72 -2.49
N GLY A 72 33.80 28.05 -2.69
CA GLY A 72 32.64 28.94 -2.71
C GLY A 72 32.01 29.14 -1.33
N SER A 73 30.75 29.57 -1.28
CA SER A 73 30.03 29.88 -0.02
C SER A 73 29.27 28.69 0.61
N ALA A 74 29.07 27.59 -0.12
CA ALA A 74 28.28 26.44 0.36
C ALA A 74 29.04 25.61 1.40
N ARG A 75 28.37 25.24 2.50
CA ARG A 75 28.92 24.39 3.58
C ARG A 75 27.89 23.29 3.94
N PRO A 76 28.33 22.04 4.24
CA PRO A 76 29.69 21.52 4.04
C PRO A 76 30.08 21.52 2.55
N VAL A 77 31.36 21.33 2.25
CA VAL A 77 31.80 21.27 0.84
C VAL A 77 31.41 19.92 0.27
N ILE A 78 30.49 19.93 -0.70
CA ILE A 78 29.94 18.76 -1.35
C ILE A 78 30.47 18.67 -2.78
N ARG A 79 30.95 17.51 -3.20
CA ARG A 79 31.41 17.24 -4.58
C ARG A 79 30.96 15.86 -5.03
N ARG A 80 30.55 15.78 -6.30
CA ARG A 80 30.20 14.50 -6.93
C ARG A 80 31.45 13.85 -7.50
N LEU A 81 31.63 12.56 -7.21
CA LEU A 81 32.68 11.73 -7.77
C LEU A 81 32.10 10.73 -8.78
N ASP A 82 32.96 10.14 -9.61
CA ASP A 82 32.52 9.08 -10.53
C ASP A 82 32.31 7.77 -9.78
N LYS A 83 31.15 7.12 -10.00
CA LYS A 83 30.83 5.79 -9.44
C LYS A 83 31.79 4.69 -9.93
N ASP A 84 32.57 4.92 -10.97
CA ASP A 84 33.62 3.99 -11.42
C ASP A 84 34.64 3.71 -10.32
N LEU A 85 34.91 4.70 -9.46
CA LEU A 85 35.80 4.53 -8.31
C LEU A 85 35.35 3.41 -7.37
N VAL A 86 34.04 3.17 -7.27
CA VAL A 86 33.49 2.08 -6.46
C VAL A 86 33.73 0.74 -7.16
N THR A 87 33.44 0.68 -8.45
CA THR A 87 33.58 -0.53 -9.28
C THR A 87 35.03 -1.03 -9.37
N PHE A 88 35.99 -0.11 -9.50
CA PHE A 88 37.42 -0.44 -9.53
C PHE A 88 38.02 -0.82 -8.15
N ASN A 89 37.24 -0.66 -7.07
CA ASN A 89 37.70 -0.92 -5.71
C ASN A 89 36.85 -1.95 -4.95
N PHE A 90 36.00 -2.74 -5.60
CA PHE A 90 35.26 -3.81 -4.92
C PHE A 90 36.16 -4.71 -4.06
N GLY A 91 35.72 -4.95 -2.82
CA GLY A 91 36.43 -5.78 -1.84
C GLY A 91 37.73 -5.17 -1.33
N ARG A 92 37.99 -3.86 -1.56
CA ARG A 92 39.22 -3.18 -1.17
C ARG A 92 38.95 -2.00 -0.23
N THR A 93 39.93 -1.72 0.62
CA THR A 93 39.98 -0.47 1.40
C THR A 93 40.63 0.61 0.56
N VAL A 94 39.96 1.76 0.46
CA VAL A 94 40.47 2.97 -0.18
C VAL A 94 40.69 4.05 0.88
N THR A 95 41.58 5.00 0.59
CA THR A 95 41.82 6.15 1.47
C THR A 95 41.26 7.41 0.83
N LEU A 96 40.27 8.02 1.48
CA LEU A 96 39.71 9.31 1.09
C LEU A 96 40.34 10.43 1.93
N SER A 97 40.77 11.49 1.26
CA SER A 97 41.21 12.72 1.90
C SER A 97 40.94 13.93 1.00
N TYR A 98 41.05 15.14 1.56
CA TYR A 98 41.08 16.36 0.78
C TYR A 98 42.25 17.24 1.19
N SER A 99 42.74 18.05 0.26
CA SER A 99 43.74 19.08 0.50
C SER A 99 43.08 20.44 0.39
N LEU A 100 43.24 21.27 1.43
CA LEU A 100 42.74 22.64 1.48
C LEU A 100 43.91 23.62 1.31
N VAL A 101 43.75 24.60 0.43
CA VAL A 101 44.71 25.69 0.18
C VAL A 101 44.04 27.00 0.55
N ARG A 102 44.64 27.76 1.47
CA ARG A 102 44.15 29.07 1.91
C ARG A 102 45.06 30.18 1.40
N GLY A 103 44.57 30.97 0.45
CA GLY A 103 45.37 32.01 -0.20
C GLY A 103 46.63 31.42 -0.85
N THR A 104 47.81 31.85 -0.41
CA THR A 104 49.11 31.35 -0.90
C THR A 104 49.80 30.37 0.07
N ALA A 105 49.12 29.96 1.15
CA ALA A 105 49.68 29.00 2.10
C ALA A 105 49.86 27.61 1.46
N PRO A 106 50.81 26.78 1.95
CA PRO A 106 50.93 25.39 1.51
C PRO A 106 49.64 24.60 1.72
N ALA A 107 49.40 23.62 0.84
CA ALA A 107 48.24 22.74 0.94
C ALA A 107 48.30 21.89 2.22
N VAL A 108 47.21 21.85 2.97
CA VAL A 108 47.07 21.03 4.18
C VAL A 108 46.12 19.89 3.88
N VAL A 109 46.54 18.66 4.17
CA VAL A 109 45.75 17.45 3.93
C VAL A 109 44.89 17.15 5.15
N SER A 110 43.64 16.73 4.93
CA SER A 110 42.74 16.29 5.99
C SER A 110 43.21 15.02 6.67
N GLN A 111 42.64 14.74 7.83
CA GLN A 111 42.65 13.36 8.35
C GLN A 111 42.08 12.40 7.29
N PRO A 112 42.64 11.19 7.14
CA PRO A 112 42.17 10.23 6.15
C PRO A 112 40.92 9.48 6.64
N LEU A 113 39.99 9.23 5.72
CA LEU A 113 38.97 8.20 5.89
C LEU A 113 39.44 6.91 5.22
N LEU A 114 39.59 5.84 6.00
CA LEU A 114 39.73 4.48 5.49
C LEU A 114 38.35 3.91 5.22
N LEU A 115 38.02 3.71 3.95
CA LEU A 115 36.70 3.27 3.49
C LEU A 115 36.80 1.90 2.83
N TYR A 116 36.16 0.88 3.40
CA TYR A 116 36.08 -0.43 2.78
C TYR A 116 34.91 -0.47 1.79
N VAL A 117 35.20 -0.74 0.52
CA VAL A 117 34.18 -0.88 -0.53
C VAL A 117 33.75 -2.35 -0.60
N LEU A 118 32.50 -2.62 -0.28
CA LEU A 118 31.97 -3.98 -0.30
C LEU A 118 31.97 -4.56 -1.73
N PRO A 119 32.16 -5.89 -1.89
CA PRO A 119 31.85 -6.54 -3.16
C PRO A 119 30.35 -6.44 -3.45
N VAL A 120 29.97 -6.51 -4.73
CA VAL A 120 28.56 -6.57 -5.11
C VAL A 120 27.94 -7.89 -4.66
N ALA A 121 26.80 -7.84 -3.96
CA ALA A 121 26.11 -9.03 -3.52
C ALA A 121 25.40 -9.72 -4.69
N GLN A 122 25.42 -11.05 -4.73
CA GLN A 122 24.72 -11.81 -5.78
C GLN A 122 23.22 -11.53 -5.84
N ALA A 123 22.60 -11.21 -4.70
CA ALA A 123 21.18 -10.87 -4.63
C ALA A 123 20.83 -9.53 -5.30
N ASP A 124 21.82 -8.64 -5.50
CA ASP A 124 21.64 -7.36 -6.17
C ASP A 124 21.88 -7.47 -7.69
N LEU A 125 22.25 -8.64 -8.19
CA LEU A 125 22.50 -8.92 -9.61
C LEU A 125 21.35 -9.76 -10.21
N PRO A 126 20.80 -9.38 -11.38
CA PRO A 126 19.77 -10.15 -12.06
C PRO A 126 20.31 -11.49 -12.58
N ARG A 127 19.42 -12.39 -12.99
CA ARG A 127 19.82 -13.64 -13.67
C ARG A 127 19.55 -13.51 -15.17
N PRO A 128 20.40 -14.11 -16.03
CA PRO A 128 20.05 -14.24 -17.44
C PRO A 128 18.83 -15.16 -17.59
N PHE A 129 18.03 -14.95 -18.62
CA PHE A 129 16.84 -15.78 -18.87
C PHE A 129 16.51 -15.87 -20.35
N ILE A 130 15.67 -16.85 -20.69
CA ILE A 130 15.07 -17.02 -22.02
C ILE A 130 13.58 -16.73 -21.88
N PRO A 131 13.07 -15.62 -22.44
CA PRO A 131 11.65 -15.23 -22.32
C PRO A 131 10.66 -16.30 -22.78
N GLN A 132 11.07 -17.19 -23.69
CA GLN A 132 10.27 -18.31 -24.19
C GLN A 132 10.14 -19.49 -23.20
N ALA A 133 10.82 -19.46 -22.05
CA ALA A 133 10.56 -20.42 -20.99
C ALA A 133 9.23 -20.10 -20.27
N SER A 134 8.70 -21.05 -19.49
CA SER A 134 7.47 -20.86 -18.71
C SER A 134 7.53 -19.59 -17.84
N ASP A 135 6.37 -18.99 -17.57
CA ASP A 135 6.23 -17.77 -16.76
C ASP A 135 7.07 -16.59 -17.28
N GLY A 136 7.12 -16.43 -18.61
CA GLY A 136 7.88 -15.35 -19.26
C GLY A 136 9.39 -15.42 -19.05
N GLY A 137 9.93 -16.61 -18.75
CA GLY A 137 11.36 -16.82 -18.51
C GLY A 137 11.76 -17.11 -17.07
N GLU A 138 10.85 -16.87 -16.11
CA GLU A 138 11.11 -17.09 -14.68
C GLU A 138 10.88 -18.53 -14.22
N GLY A 139 10.01 -19.26 -14.91
CA GLY A 139 9.71 -20.65 -14.60
C GLY A 139 10.80 -21.63 -15.05
N GLN A 140 10.66 -22.89 -14.66
CA GLN A 140 11.73 -23.89 -14.81
C GLN A 140 11.75 -24.62 -16.16
N VAL A 141 10.72 -24.50 -17.00
CA VAL A 141 10.58 -25.33 -18.19
C VAL A 141 10.82 -24.51 -19.45
N LEU A 142 11.72 -24.98 -20.31
CA LEU A 142 11.95 -24.41 -21.65
C LEU A 142 11.59 -25.44 -22.72
N ASN A 143 10.47 -25.23 -23.41
CA ASN A 143 10.08 -26.08 -24.52
C ASN A 143 10.62 -25.50 -25.83
N VAL A 144 11.54 -26.24 -26.48
CA VAL A 144 12.19 -25.82 -27.72
C VAL A 144 11.68 -26.57 -28.95
N SER A 145 10.79 -27.55 -28.77
CA SER A 145 10.34 -28.45 -29.85
C SER A 145 9.73 -27.74 -31.06
N ALA A 146 9.08 -26.59 -30.84
CA ALA A 146 8.42 -25.80 -31.89
C ALA A 146 9.06 -24.42 -32.12
N LEU A 147 10.17 -24.10 -31.44
CA LEU A 147 10.83 -22.80 -31.57
C LEU A 147 11.66 -22.74 -32.87
N SER A 148 11.53 -21.67 -33.64
CA SER A 148 12.48 -21.32 -34.71
C SER A 148 13.69 -20.57 -34.16
N GLU A 149 13.45 -19.69 -33.20
CA GLU A 149 14.44 -18.87 -32.51
C GLU A 149 14.15 -18.82 -31.00
N PHE A 150 15.16 -18.46 -30.22
CA PHE A 150 15.05 -18.15 -28.80
C PHE A 150 15.82 -16.88 -28.50
N THR A 151 15.42 -16.17 -27.44
CA THR A 151 16.03 -14.91 -27.05
C THR A 151 16.86 -15.12 -25.79
N LEU A 152 18.12 -14.70 -25.81
CA LEU A 152 18.93 -14.59 -24.60
C LEU A 152 18.80 -13.17 -24.07
N ARG A 153 18.41 -13.02 -22.80
CA ARG A 153 18.16 -11.71 -22.19
C ARG A 153 18.81 -11.59 -20.81
N ILE A 154 19.34 -10.40 -20.52
CA ILE A 154 19.77 -9.98 -19.19
C ILE A 154 19.26 -8.55 -18.94
N ASN A 155 18.63 -8.33 -17.79
CA ASN A 155 18.15 -7.00 -17.41
C ASN A 155 19.31 -6.14 -16.86
N ALA A 156 19.10 -4.83 -16.81
CA ALA A 156 19.97 -3.86 -16.15
C ALA A 156 20.33 -4.28 -14.71
N TRP A 157 21.57 -4.01 -14.30
CA TRP A 157 22.14 -4.36 -12.99
C TRP A 157 22.86 -3.18 -12.32
N LEU A 158 23.20 -3.39 -11.06
CA LEU A 158 23.86 -2.38 -10.24
C LEU A 158 25.24 -1.96 -10.82
N LEU A 159 25.44 -0.65 -10.99
CA LEU A 159 26.68 -0.05 -11.52
C LEU A 159 27.05 -0.45 -12.96
N GLU A 160 26.05 -0.84 -13.76
CA GLU A 160 26.21 -0.98 -15.21
C GLU A 160 26.71 0.32 -15.88
N ARG A 161 27.52 0.15 -16.93
CA ARG A 161 28.00 1.25 -17.77
C ARG A 161 28.36 0.81 -19.19
N THR A 162 28.22 1.76 -20.12
CA THR A 162 28.70 1.64 -21.49
C THR A 162 30.18 1.24 -21.49
N GLY A 163 30.53 0.29 -22.35
CA GLY A 163 31.89 -0.23 -22.52
C GLY A 163 32.26 -1.42 -21.62
N GLN A 164 31.39 -1.85 -20.70
CA GLN A 164 31.62 -3.08 -19.93
C GLN A 164 31.42 -4.31 -20.85
N PRO A 165 32.42 -5.20 -20.99
CA PRO A 165 32.25 -6.45 -21.75
C PRO A 165 31.39 -7.47 -21.00
N VAL A 166 30.70 -8.34 -21.74
CA VAL A 166 29.84 -9.39 -21.19
C VAL A 166 30.10 -10.74 -21.83
N TRP A 167 29.92 -11.80 -21.05
CA TRP A 167 30.01 -13.18 -21.51
C TRP A 167 28.75 -13.96 -21.13
N LEU A 168 28.32 -14.84 -22.02
CA LEU A 168 27.21 -15.75 -21.77
C LEU A 168 27.46 -17.08 -22.46
N ARG A 169 27.37 -18.15 -21.67
CA ARG A 169 27.57 -19.53 -22.11
C ARG A 169 26.39 -20.39 -21.69
N LEU A 170 25.92 -21.24 -22.60
CA LEU A 170 24.89 -22.25 -22.34
C LEU A 170 25.55 -23.62 -22.21
N ARG A 171 25.16 -24.35 -21.16
CA ARG A 171 25.64 -25.71 -20.89
C ARG A 171 24.48 -26.68 -20.72
N GLY A 172 24.55 -27.83 -21.37
CA GLY A 172 23.52 -28.88 -21.25
C GLY A 172 24.03 -30.24 -21.70
N THR A 173 23.10 -31.16 -21.95
CA THR A 173 23.43 -32.52 -22.39
C THR A 173 22.75 -32.81 -23.73
N LYS A 174 23.51 -33.24 -24.73
CA LYS A 174 22.97 -33.62 -26.04
C LYS A 174 22.31 -35.00 -25.99
N VAL A 175 21.53 -35.32 -27.03
CA VAL A 175 20.86 -36.64 -27.17
C VAL A 175 21.85 -37.81 -27.07
N ASP A 176 23.06 -37.67 -27.62
CA ASP A 176 24.13 -38.68 -27.57
C ASP A 176 24.85 -38.78 -26.21
N GLY A 177 24.46 -37.97 -25.22
CA GLY A 177 25.06 -37.92 -23.89
C GLY A 177 26.30 -37.03 -23.79
N SER A 178 26.82 -36.48 -24.89
CA SER A 178 27.92 -35.53 -24.86
C SER A 178 27.50 -34.17 -24.30
N ALA A 179 28.47 -33.39 -23.81
CA ALA A 179 28.21 -32.05 -23.31
C ALA A 179 27.82 -31.09 -24.45
N PHE A 180 26.76 -30.34 -24.24
CA PHE A 180 26.51 -29.09 -24.96
C PHE A 180 27.20 -27.98 -24.18
N ASP A 181 28.16 -27.29 -24.77
CA ASP A 181 28.83 -26.13 -24.17
C ASP A 181 29.11 -25.11 -25.29
N VAL A 182 28.27 -24.08 -25.37
CA VAL A 182 28.31 -23.08 -26.43
C VAL A 182 28.34 -21.69 -25.83
N ARG A 183 29.30 -20.86 -26.29
CA ARG A 183 29.40 -19.45 -25.92
C ARG A 183 28.63 -18.61 -26.93
N TYR A 184 27.71 -17.79 -26.43
CA TYR A 184 26.85 -16.92 -27.22
C TYR A 184 27.27 -15.45 -27.15
N TRP A 185 27.75 -14.99 -25.98
CA TRP A 185 28.33 -13.66 -25.81
C TRP A 185 29.77 -13.74 -25.34
N GLN A 186 30.62 -12.85 -25.86
CA GLN A 186 32.02 -12.72 -25.45
C GLN A 186 32.62 -11.34 -25.81
N ALA A 187 33.69 -10.95 -25.13
CA ALA A 187 34.51 -9.79 -25.51
C ALA A 187 35.47 -10.11 -26.68
N PRO A 188 35.77 -9.13 -27.56
CA PRO A 188 35.31 -7.74 -27.54
C PRO A 188 33.95 -7.49 -28.21
N GLU A 189 33.31 -8.52 -28.77
CA GLU A 189 32.11 -8.36 -29.62
C GLU A 189 30.85 -7.97 -28.84
N ASN A 190 30.78 -8.32 -27.56
CA ASN A 190 29.66 -8.04 -26.68
C ASN A 190 30.10 -7.13 -25.55
N VAL A 191 29.72 -5.87 -25.68
CA VAL A 191 29.89 -4.82 -24.68
C VAL A 191 28.56 -4.14 -24.43
N ILE A 192 28.37 -3.59 -23.24
CA ILE A 192 27.24 -2.74 -22.93
C ILE A 192 27.33 -1.48 -23.82
N ALA A 193 26.36 -1.35 -24.74
CA ALA A 193 26.23 -0.21 -25.63
C ALA A 193 25.16 0.77 -25.08
N ASP A 194 25.08 1.98 -25.64
CA ASP A 194 24.13 3.00 -25.16
C ASP A 194 22.65 2.56 -25.27
N GLU A 195 22.34 1.64 -26.19
CA GLU A 195 21.02 1.00 -26.32
C GLU A 195 20.61 0.22 -25.05
N PHE A 196 21.56 -0.37 -24.33
CA PHE A 196 21.30 -1.07 -23.07
C PHE A 196 20.75 -0.13 -21.99
N ASN A 197 21.34 1.06 -21.88
CA ASN A 197 20.92 2.08 -20.92
C ASN A 197 19.54 2.65 -21.27
N ARG A 198 19.14 2.62 -22.54
CA ARG A 198 17.85 3.13 -23.01
C ARG A 198 16.69 2.19 -22.71
N PHE A 199 16.89 0.89 -22.85
CA PHE A 199 15.82 -0.11 -22.70
C PHE A 199 15.82 -0.82 -21.34
N GLY A 200 16.92 -0.73 -20.57
CA GLY A 200 17.05 -1.39 -19.28
C GLY A 200 17.28 -2.91 -19.38
N PHE A 201 17.68 -3.40 -20.55
CA PHE A 201 18.04 -4.79 -20.81
C PHE A 201 18.91 -4.93 -22.05
N TYR A 202 19.59 -6.08 -22.16
CA TYR A 202 20.28 -6.56 -23.35
C TYR A 202 19.59 -7.84 -23.80
N GLU A 203 19.26 -7.94 -25.08
CA GLU A 203 18.76 -9.17 -25.65
C GLU A 203 19.25 -9.41 -27.06
N ARG A 204 19.39 -10.69 -27.43
CA ARG A 204 19.65 -11.11 -28.81
C ARG A 204 18.92 -12.42 -29.11
N ASN A 205 18.40 -12.51 -30.32
CA ASN A 205 17.78 -13.72 -30.84
C ASN A 205 18.83 -14.65 -31.46
N TYR A 206 18.61 -15.95 -31.29
CA TYR A 206 19.44 -17.01 -31.84
C TYR A 206 18.57 -18.14 -32.40
N PRO A 207 19.03 -18.88 -33.43
CA PRO A 207 18.32 -20.05 -33.93
C PRO A 207 18.15 -21.11 -32.85
N ALA A 208 16.96 -21.71 -32.73
CA ALA A 208 16.66 -22.71 -31.70
C ALA A 208 17.20 -24.12 -32.03
N ALA A 209 17.64 -24.36 -33.27
CA ALA A 209 18.14 -25.66 -33.74
C ALA A 209 19.21 -26.30 -32.82
N PRO A 210 20.20 -25.58 -32.26
CA PRO A 210 21.16 -26.17 -31.33
C PRO A 210 20.52 -26.68 -30.03
N LEU A 211 19.49 -26.00 -29.53
CA LEU A 211 18.78 -26.41 -28.30
C LEU A 211 17.85 -27.60 -28.55
N GLN A 212 17.31 -27.72 -29.77
CA GLN A 212 16.51 -28.89 -30.17
C GLN A 212 17.31 -30.20 -30.20
N GLY A 213 18.64 -30.11 -30.36
CA GLY A 213 19.56 -31.26 -30.26
C GLY A 213 19.89 -31.70 -28.82
N LEU A 214 19.32 -31.06 -27.81
CA LEU A 214 19.49 -31.45 -26.41
C LEU A 214 18.66 -32.69 -26.06
N ARG A 215 19.13 -33.46 -25.08
CA ARG A 215 18.39 -34.60 -24.57
C ARG A 215 17.11 -34.11 -23.91
N ASN A 216 15.97 -34.72 -24.26
CA ASN A 216 14.69 -34.36 -23.67
C ASN A 216 14.73 -34.50 -22.13
N HIS A 217 14.17 -33.52 -21.43
CA HIS A 217 14.19 -33.35 -19.97
C HIS A 217 15.59 -33.17 -19.34
N SER A 218 16.62 -32.86 -20.12
CA SER A 218 17.93 -32.51 -19.57
C SER A 218 17.98 -31.06 -19.07
N ALA A 219 18.93 -30.79 -18.18
CA ALA A 219 19.18 -29.45 -17.69
C ALA A 219 19.90 -28.59 -18.75
N LEU A 220 19.48 -27.33 -18.85
CA LEU A 220 20.19 -26.27 -19.56
C LEU A 220 20.53 -25.16 -18.57
N ASN A 221 21.82 -24.91 -18.41
CA ASN A 221 22.39 -23.91 -17.52
C ASN A 221 22.84 -22.69 -18.34
N LEU A 222 22.47 -21.50 -17.89
CA LEU A 222 22.92 -20.23 -18.43
C LEU A 222 23.88 -19.60 -17.43
N ARG A 223 25.12 -19.42 -17.87
CA ARG A 223 26.17 -18.77 -17.09
C ARG A 223 26.52 -17.43 -17.73
N PHE A 224 26.32 -16.35 -16.97
CA PHE A 224 26.59 -14.99 -17.38
C PHE A 224 27.64 -14.33 -16.48
N SER A 225 28.49 -13.50 -17.06
CA SER A 225 29.43 -12.64 -16.34
C SER A 225 29.62 -11.30 -17.04
N ALA A 226 29.99 -10.28 -16.28
CA ALA A 226 30.23 -8.93 -16.78
C ALA A 226 31.56 -8.35 -16.25
N GLY A 227 32.32 -7.72 -17.14
CA GLY A 227 33.60 -7.08 -16.83
C GLY A 227 33.34 -5.70 -16.24
N LEU A 228 32.97 -5.64 -14.96
CA LEU A 228 32.55 -4.39 -14.33
C LEU A 228 33.64 -3.30 -14.37
N GLN A 229 34.91 -3.72 -14.33
CA GLN A 229 36.10 -2.86 -14.43
C GLN A 229 36.56 -2.63 -15.88
N ARG A 230 35.70 -2.89 -16.87
CA ARG A 230 35.98 -2.81 -18.32
C ARG A 230 37.13 -3.70 -18.82
N SER A 231 37.65 -4.61 -17.99
CA SER A 231 38.61 -5.63 -18.40
C SER A 231 37.95 -6.59 -19.40
N GLN A 232 38.62 -6.85 -20.52
CA GLN A 232 38.20 -7.86 -21.51
C GLN A 232 38.65 -9.28 -21.14
N ASP A 233 39.31 -9.46 -20.01
CA ASP A 233 39.68 -10.77 -19.50
C ASP A 233 38.57 -11.30 -18.58
N GLU A 234 37.90 -12.37 -19.02
CA GLU A 234 36.78 -13.04 -18.35
C GLU A 234 37.13 -13.50 -16.91
N SER A 235 38.42 -13.74 -16.62
CA SER A 235 38.86 -14.14 -15.27
C SER A 235 38.67 -13.06 -14.20
N PHE A 236 38.59 -11.78 -14.62
CA PHE A 236 38.28 -10.65 -13.75
C PHE A 236 36.80 -10.26 -13.78
N ALA A 237 35.96 -10.98 -14.53
CA ALA A 237 34.55 -10.67 -14.67
C ALA A 237 33.76 -11.05 -13.41
N GLN A 238 32.80 -10.21 -13.05
CA GLN A 238 31.81 -10.54 -12.02
C GLN A 238 30.86 -11.59 -12.58
N VAL A 239 30.83 -12.76 -11.94
CA VAL A 239 29.89 -13.84 -12.28
C VAL A 239 28.54 -13.56 -11.64
N PHE A 240 27.46 -13.76 -12.38
CA PHE A 240 26.09 -13.59 -11.90
C PHE A 240 25.52 -14.96 -11.54
N ALA A 241 24.45 -14.98 -10.74
CA ALA A 241 23.77 -16.23 -10.42
C ALA A 241 23.23 -16.91 -11.68
N GLU A 242 23.46 -18.22 -11.79
CA GLU A 242 23.06 -19.00 -12.96
C GLU A 242 21.54 -19.21 -13.02
N ARG A 243 21.04 -19.41 -14.24
CA ARG A 243 19.65 -19.84 -14.50
C ARG A 243 19.67 -21.26 -15.05
N ASN A 244 18.77 -22.11 -14.53
CA ASN A 244 18.65 -23.50 -14.95
C ASN A 244 17.24 -23.76 -15.47
N TYR A 245 17.15 -24.42 -16.63
CA TYR A 245 15.91 -24.88 -17.22
C TYR A 245 15.92 -26.39 -17.41
N ILE A 246 14.74 -27.01 -17.36
CA ILE A 246 14.49 -28.35 -17.88
C ILE A 246 14.06 -28.17 -19.34
N VAL A 247 14.85 -28.70 -20.27
CA VAL A 247 14.59 -28.56 -21.71
C VAL A 247 13.66 -29.65 -22.19
N MET A 248 12.56 -29.26 -22.84
CA MET A 248 11.69 -30.18 -23.58
C MET A 248 12.00 -30.08 -25.07
N THR A 249 12.59 -31.14 -25.63
CA THR A 249 12.92 -31.24 -27.06
C THR A 249 11.94 -32.11 -27.84
N SER A 250 11.12 -32.89 -27.14
CA SER A 250 9.99 -33.64 -27.70
C SER A 250 8.68 -33.14 -27.11
N ALA A 251 7.62 -33.13 -27.91
CA ALA A 251 6.30 -32.81 -27.43
C ALA A 251 5.77 -33.89 -26.46
N SER A 252 5.08 -33.49 -25.38
CA SER A 252 4.44 -34.40 -24.43
C SER A 252 3.27 -35.13 -25.10
N ALA A 253 3.24 -36.47 -25.02
CA ALA A 253 2.15 -37.28 -25.57
C ALA A 253 0.88 -37.26 -24.70
N THR A 254 1.02 -37.02 -23.39
CA THR A 254 -0.14 -36.90 -22.47
C THR A 254 -0.41 -35.42 -22.19
N PRO A 255 -1.66 -34.94 -22.32
CA PRO A 255 -2.03 -33.58 -21.95
C PRO A 255 -2.04 -33.40 -20.42
N VAL A 256 -1.80 -32.18 -19.95
CA VAL A 256 -1.76 -31.84 -18.52
C VAL A 256 -2.49 -30.53 -18.28
N ILE A 257 -3.34 -30.48 -17.25
CA ILE A 257 -3.86 -29.23 -16.68
C ILE A 257 -2.83 -28.74 -15.65
N ARG A 258 -2.29 -27.54 -15.82
CA ARG A 258 -1.21 -26.96 -15.00
C ARG A 258 -1.73 -25.99 -13.95
N SER A 259 -2.76 -25.22 -14.28
CA SER A 259 -3.37 -24.24 -13.38
C SER A 259 -4.80 -23.92 -13.77
N ALA A 260 -5.56 -23.43 -12.78
CA ALA A 260 -6.83 -22.76 -12.95
C ALA A 260 -6.71 -21.35 -12.35
N THR A 261 -7.18 -20.32 -13.05
CA THR A 261 -7.19 -18.94 -12.56
C THR A 261 -8.58 -18.32 -12.62
N GLY A 262 -8.91 -17.48 -11.66
CA GLY A 262 -10.13 -16.67 -11.66
C GLY A 262 -10.09 -15.52 -12.67
N ALA A 263 -11.24 -14.92 -12.95
CA ALA A 263 -11.36 -13.76 -13.84
C ALA A 263 -10.56 -12.51 -13.38
N ASP A 264 -10.14 -12.46 -12.11
CA ASP A 264 -9.28 -11.43 -11.54
C ASP A 264 -7.77 -11.77 -11.62
N GLY A 265 -7.42 -12.91 -12.22
CA GLY A 265 -6.06 -13.40 -12.37
C GLY A 265 -5.49 -14.13 -11.15
N GLN A 266 -6.29 -14.38 -10.10
CA GLN A 266 -5.84 -15.15 -8.94
C GLN A 266 -5.84 -16.66 -9.23
N ASP A 267 -4.85 -17.39 -8.72
CA ASP A 267 -4.78 -18.85 -8.82
C ASP A 267 -5.88 -19.53 -7.98
N ILE A 268 -6.47 -20.58 -8.53
CA ILE A 268 -7.43 -21.47 -7.86
C ILE A 268 -6.75 -22.84 -7.71
N PRO A 269 -6.20 -23.17 -6.52
CA PRO A 269 -5.50 -24.43 -6.29
C PRO A 269 -6.39 -25.67 -6.49
N GLU A 270 -5.76 -26.82 -6.74
CA GLU A 270 -6.44 -28.11 -6.80
C GLU A 270 -7.24 -28.38 -5.51
N GLY A 271 -8.55 -28.62 -5.66
CA GLY A 271 -9.49 -28.90 -4.59
C GLY A 271 -10.05 -27.67 -3.84
N ALA A 272 -9.77 -26.45 -4.31
CA ALA A 272 -10.20 -25.23 -3.64
C ALA A 272 -11.67 -24.82 -3.93
N ASP A 273 -12.25 -24.02 -3.04
CA ASP A 273 -13.49 -23.28 -3.28
C ASP A 273 -13.22 -21.98 -4.04
N THR A 274 -14.12 -21.58 -4.93
CA THR A 274 -14.02 -20.33 -5.71
C THR A 274 -15.38 -19.65 -5.91
N ARG A 275 -15.37 -18.33 -6.10
CA ARG A 275 -16.55 -17.53 -6.50
C ARG A 275 -16.56 -17.14 -7.96
N HIS A 276 -15.47 -17.45 -8.65
CA HIS A 276 -15.35 -17.14 -10.05
C HIS A 276 -16.28 -18.05 -10.84
N THR A 277 -17.35 -17.46 -11.38
CA THR A 277 -18.19 -18.10 -12.41
C THR A 277 -17.52 -18.09 -13.79
N ARG A 278 -16.37 -17.42 -13.89
CA ARG A 278 -15.49 -17.38 -15.05
C ARG A 278 -14.06 -17.73 -14.64
N ILE A 279 -13.51 -18.80 -15.19
CA ILE A 279 -12.14 -19.26 -14.90
C ILE A 279 -11.37 -19.55 -16.19
N THR A 280 -10.04 -19.52 -16.13
CA THR A 280 -9.17 -19.98 -17.21
C THR A 280 -8.38 -21.19 -16.78
N LEU A 281 -8.54 -22.32 -17.47
CA LEU A 281 -7.68 -23.49 -17.33
C LEU A 281 -6.49 -23.34 -18.28
N SER A 282 -5.27 -23.53 -17.77
CA SER A 282 -4.04 -23.54 -18.57
C SER A 282 -3.36 -24.89 -18.49
N GLY A 283 -2.86 -25.37 -19.62
CA GLY A 283 -2.25 -26.69 -19.70
C GLY A 283 -1.22 -26.85 -20.81
N SER A 284 -0.73 -28.07 -20.96
CA SER A 284 0.20 -28.45 -22.04
C SER A 284 -0.22 -29.73 -22.74
N ALA A 285 0.08 -29.81 -24.04
CA ALA A 285 -0.08 -30.98 -24.90
C ALA A 285 0.94 -30.88 -26.05
N ARG A 286 0.92 -31.79 -27.03
CA ARG A 286 1.78 -31.65 -28.21
C ARG A 286 1.31 -30.50 -29.10
N ALA A 287 2.26 -29.72 -29.61
CA ALA A 287 1.96 -28.55 -30.43
C ALA A 287 1.19 -28.96 -31.69
N GLY A 288 0.10 -28.25 -31.97
CA GLY A 288 -0.78 -28.57 -33.09
C GLY A 288 -1.68 -29.80 -32.85
N GLU A 289 -1.90 -30.19 -31.60
CA GLU A 289 -2.98 -31.13 -31.26
C GLU A 289 -4.20 -30.39 -30.72
N ASP A 290 -5.35 -31.02 -30.90
CA ASP A 290 -6.63 -30.56 -30.39
C ASP A 290 -6.88 -31.27 -29.04
N VAL A 291 -7.00 -30.48 -27.98
CA VAL A 291 -7.18 -30.94 -26.60
C VAL A 291 -8.64 -30.77 -26.21
N GLU A 292 -9.33 -31.89 -26.02
CA GLU A 292 -10.67 -31.98 -25.48
C GLU A 292 -10.60 -31.82 -23.95
N VAL A 293 -11.33 -30.83 -23.40
CA VAL A 293 -11.44 -30.62 -21.96
C VAL A 293 -12.82 -31.04 -21.48
N TYR A 294 -12.86 -31.88 -20.46
CA TYR A 294 -14.07 -32.47 -19.90
C TYR A 294 -14.30 -32.00 -18.47
N ASP A 295 -15.56 -31.93 -18.07
CA ASP A 295 -16.02 -31.95 -16.67
C ASP A 295 -16.69 -33.30 -16.42
N GLU A 296 -16.03 -34.17 -15.65
CA GLU A 296 -16.33 -35.59 -15.58
C GLU A 296 -16.43 -36.25 -16.98
N ALA A 297 -17.63 -36.62 -17.42
CA ALA A 297 -17.89 -37.23 -18.73
C ALA A 297 -18.35 -36.21 -19.79
N ARG A 298 -18.64 -34.97 -19.40
CA ARG A 298 -19.19 -33.93 -20.29
C ARG A 298 -18.05 -33.19 -20.96
N LEU A 299 -17.99 -33.23 -22.29
CA LEU A 299 -17.09 -32.38 -23.07
C LEU A 299 -17.51 -30.91 -22.88
N LEU A 300 -16.57 -30.08 -22.43
CA LEU A 300 -16.75 -28.63 -22.30
C LEU A 300 -16.43 -27.94 -23.62
N ASP A 301 -15.21 -28.15 -24.10
CA ASP A 301 -14.72 -27.56 -25.34
C ASP A 301 -13.46 -28.29 -25.85
N THR A 302 -13.03 -27.96 -27.06
CA THR A 302 -11.80 -28.44 -27.69
C THR A 302 -10.88 -27.28 -28.04
N VAL A 303 -9.65 -27.29 -27.52
CA VAL A 303 -8.68 -26.20 -27.70
C VAL A 303 -7.42 -26.66 -28.45
N ARG A 304 -6.94 -25.83 -29.37
CA ARG A 304 -5.70 -26.09 -30.11
C ARG A 304 -4.48 -25.75 -29.26
N ALA A 305 -3.56 -26.69 -29.06
CA ALA A 305 -2.30 -26.43 -28.38
C ALA A 305 -1.33 -25.64 -29.28
N HIS A 306 -1.11 -24.35 -28.97
CA HIS A 306 -0.18 -23.48 -29.67
C HIS A 306 1.19 -23.55 -28.98
N SER A 307 2.24 -23.93 -29.72
CA SER A 307 3.60 -24.11 -29.17
C SER A 307 3.66 -25.06 -27.95
N GLY A 308 2.72 -26.01 -27.88
CA GLY A 308 2.63 -27.01 -26.81
C GLY A 308 1.91 -26.56 -25.55
N LEU A 309 1.34 -25.35 -25.54
CA LEU A 309 0.51 -24.81 -24.48
C LEU A 309 -0.91 -24.61 -24.98
N TRP A 310 -1.88 -24.72 -24.08
CA TRP A 310 -3.27 -24.43 -24.35
C TRP A 310 -3.92 -23.71 -23.17
N GLN A 311 -4.95 -22.94 -23.48
CA GLN A 311 -5.79 -22.26 -22.49
C GLN A 311 -7.25 -22.41 -22.90
N LEU A 312 -8.13 -22.59 -21.91
CA LEU A 312 -9.57 -22.63 -22.06
C LEU A 312 -10.22 -21.70 -21.04
N GLU A 313 -10.95 -20.70 -21.50
CA GLU A 313 -11.81 -19.88 -20.65
C GLU A 313 -13.18 -20.56 -20.52
N LEU A 314 -13.60 -20.81 -19.29
CA LEU A 314 -14.94 -21.28 -18.95
C LEU A 314 -15.72 -20.12 -18.37
N VAL A 315 -16.98 -19.96 -18.79
CA VAL A 315 -17.89 -18.89 -18.35
C VAL A 315 -19.19 -19.50 -17.82
N ASP A 316 -19.94 -18.70 -17.05
CA ASP A 316 -21.25 -19.05 -16.50
C ASP A 316 -21.28 -20.36 -15.70
N LEU A 317 -20.19 -20.66 -14.98
CA LEU A 317 -20.14 -21.82 -14.09
C LEU A 317 -21.19 -21.68 -12.98
N ALA A 318 -22.10 -22.65 -12.91
CA ALA A 318 -23.09 -22.78 -11.84
C ALA A 318 -22.42 -23.21 -10.52
N GLY A 319 -23.14 -23.02 -9.41
CA GLY A 319 -22.66 -23.43 -8.10
C GLY A 319 -22.60 -24.95 -7.97
N GLY A 320 -21.50 -25.48 -7.45
CA GLY A 320 -21.26 -26.91 -7.33
C GLY A 320 -19.80 -27.31 -7.61
N GLY A 321 -19.52 -28.59 -7.40
CA GLY A 321 -18.20 -29.18 -7.65
C GLY A 321 -17.96 -29.47 -9.13
N TYR A 322 -16.71 -29.30 -9.57
CA TYR A 322 -16.23 -29.58 -10.91
C TYR A 322 -15.01 -30.50 -10.85
N VAL A 323 -14.89 -31.39 -11.85
CA VAL A 323 -13.74 -32.30 -12.00
C VAL A 323 -13.24 -32.25 -13.43
N PHE A 324 -12.27 -31.38 -13.70
CA PHE A 324 -11.77 -31.15 -15.04
C PHE A 324 -10.71 -32.18 -15.45
N THR A 325 -10.80 -32.71 -16.67
CA THR A 325 -9.75 -33.53 -17.28
C THR A 325 -9.47 -33.08 -18.70
N ALA A 326 -8.23 -33.25 -19.17
CA ALA A 326 -7.83 -32.95 -20.54
C ALA A 326 -7.42 -34.23 -21.28
N LYS A 327 -7.76 -34.30 -22.56
CA LYS A 327 -7.50 -35.45 -23.43
C LYS A 327 -7.16 -34.97 -24.85
N VAL A 328 -6.23 -35.63 -25.54
CA VAL A 328 -5.95 -35.33 -26.96
C VAL A 328 -7.00 -36.00 -27.86
N SER A 329 -7.51 -35.26 -28.85
CA SER A 329 -8.49 -35.75 -29.82
C SER A 329 -7.94 -36.97 -30.57
N ASN A 330 -8.68 -38.08 -30.57
CA ASN A 330 -8.28 -39.39 -31.13
C ASN A 330 -7.13 -40.13 -30.41
N ASP A 331 -6.76 -39.73 -29.19
CA ASP A 331 -5.85 -40.48 -28.31
C ASP A 331 -6.61 -41.05 -27.10
N SER A 332 -5.99 -41.99 -26.38
CA SER A 332 -6.44 -42.57 -25.10
C SER A 332 -5.84 -41.90 -23.87
N ALA A 333 -4.82 -41.04 -24.04
CA ALA A 333 -4.12 -40.39 -22.94
C ALA A 333 -4.96 -39.27 -22.30
N ILE A 334 -5.24 -39.39 -20.99
CA ILE A 334 -6.03 -38.44 -20.18
C ILE A 334 -5.13 -37.86 -19.08
N SER A 335 -5.31 -36.57 -18.77
CA SER A 335 -4.59 -35.88 -17.68
C SER A 335 -5.03 -36.36 -16.29
N ALA A 336 -4.25 -36.02 -15.26
CA ALA A 336 -4.78 -35.99 -13.89
C ALA A 336 -5.95 -34.99 -13.79
N PRO A 337 -6.94 -35.25 -12.93
CA PRO A 337 -8.08 -34.34 -12.75
C PRO A 337 -7.68 -33.05 -12.00
N TRP A 338 -8.34 -31.94 -12.36
CA TRP A 338 -8.32 -30.69 -11.61
C TRP A 338 -9.70 -30.41 -10.98
N ARG A 339 -9.80 -30.40 -9.65
CA ARG A 339 -11.03 -30.22 -8.88
C ARG A 339 -11.15 -28.81 -8.34
N LEU A 340 -12.37 -28.30 -8.32
CA LEU A 340 -12.74 -27.10 -7.56
C LEU A 340 -14.23 -27.11 -7.25
N ASN A 341 -14.68 -26.22 -6.37
CA ASN A 341 -16.09 -26.05 -6.05
C ASN A 341 -16.49 -24.58 -6.17
N VAL A 342 -17.46 -24.28 -7.04
CA VAL A 342 -17.99 -22.94 -7.24
C VAL A 342 -19.06 -22.67 -6.19
N VAL A 343 -18.78 -21.73 -5.28
CA VAL A 343 -19.69 -21.37 -4.19
C VAL A 343 -20.50 -20.14 -4.59
N LEU A 344 -21.71 -20.36 -5.10
CA LEU A 344 -22.70 -19.31 -5.41
C LEU A 344 -23.62 -18.97 -4.23
N GLN A 345 -23.10 -19.05 -3.00
CA GLN A 345 -23.95 -18.88 -1.84
C GLN A 345 -24.41 -17.41 -1.74
N ASP A 346 -25.72 -17.18 -1.86
CA ASP A 346 -26.35 -15.98 -1.30
C ASP A 346 -25.94 -15.93 0.17
N LEU A 347 -25.17 -14.91 0.54
CA LEU A 347 -24.77 -14.62 1.91
C LEU A 347 -25.73 -13.56 2.46
N PRO A 348 -26.94 -13.94 2.91
CA PRO A 348 -27.96 -13.01 3.36
C PRO A 348 -27.45 -12.33 4.62
N LEU A 349 -27.45 -11.01 4.55
CA LEU A 349 -27.06 -10.09 5.59
C LEU A 349 -28.25 -9.15 5.81
N SER A 350 -28.68 -9.03 7.06
CA SER A 350 -29.68 -8.04 7.47
C SER A 350 -29.24 -7.31 8.73
N ILE A 351 -29.93 -6.21 9.04
CA ILE A 351 -29.74 -5.47 10.30
C ILE A 351 -31.00 -5.67 11.13
N ARG A 352 -30.85 -6.18 12.36
CA ARG A 352 -32.00 -6.50 13.23
C ARG A 352 -32.87 -5.28 13.51
N GLU A 353 -32.25 -4.13 13.73
CA GLU A 353 -32.92 -2.86 14.00
C GLU A 353 -33.54 -2.23 12.74
N ALA A 354 -33.39 -2.84 11.56
CA ALA A 354 -34.02 -2.46 10.30
C ALA A 354 -34.82 -3.64 9.71
N PRO A 355 -35.99 -3.98 10.28
CA PRO A 355 -36.72 -5.20 9.94
C PRO A 355 -37.26 -5.24 8.50
N ASP A 356 -37.37 -4.08 7.84
CA ASP A 356 -37.76 -3.97 6.43
C ASP A 356 -36.59 -4.21 5.44
N ASN A 357 -35.38 -4.45 5.97
CA ASN A 357 -34.14 -4.61 5.21
C ASN A 357 -33.84 -3.46 4.23
N GLY A 358 -34.40 -2.27 4.46
CA GLY A 358 -34.25 -1.11 3.57
C GLY A 358 -33.96 0.19 4.30
N ARG A 359 -34.53 0.36 5.51
CA ARG A 359 -34.39 1.59 6.29
C ARG A 359 -34.18 1.31 7.77
N LEU A 360 -33.08 1.85 8.30
CA LEU A 360 -32.84 1.88 9.74
C LEU A 360 -33.55 3.08 10.35
N ASP A 361 -34.45 2.84 11.31
CA ASP A 361 -34.90 3.87 12.24
C ASP A 361 -33.78 4.16 13.25
N PRO A 362 -33.21 5.38 13.29
CA PRO A 362 -32.16 5.70 14.26
C PRO A 362 -32.62 5.52 15.71
N LEU A 363 -33.91 5.63 16.02
CA LEU A 363 -34.42 5.45 17.39
C LEU A 363 -34.33 3.98 17.85
N ALA A 364 -34.51 3.03 16.92
CA ALA A 364 -34.36 1.61 17.18
C ALA A 364 -32.89 1.23 17.48
N ALA A 365 -31.93 1.99 16.96
CA ALA A 365 -30.50 1.74 17.12
C ALA A 365 -29.82 2.55 18.23
N THR A 366 -30.55 3.02 19.25
CA THR A 366 -29.95 3.83 20.33
C THR A 366 -29.13 3.03 21.34
N GLN A 367 -29.41 1.72 21.47
CA GLN A 367 -28.73 0.83 22.43
C GLN A 367 -27.90 -0.25 21.74
N SER A 368 -28.40 -0.78 20.63
CA SER A 368 -27.74 -1.83 19.84
C SER A 368 -27.83 -1.53 18.35
N LEU A 369 -26.88 -2.08 17.62
CA LEU A 369 -26.91 -2.18 16.16
C LEU A 369 -26.34 -3.55 15.83
N THR A 370 -27.10 -4.38 15.14
CA THR A 370 -26.82 -5.82 15.07
C THR A 370 -26.92 -6.32 13.63
N ALA A 371 -25.81 -6.81 13.10
CA ALA A 371 -25.81 -7.55 11.84
C ALA A 371 -26.22 -9.01 12.09
N VAL A 372 -27.12 -9.52 11.26
CA VAL A 372 -27.60 -10.91 11.29
C VAL A 372 -27.11 -11.60 10.02
N LEU A 373 -26.28 -12.62 10.20
CA LEU A 373 -25.60 -13.35 9.12
C LEU A 373 -26.21 -14.75 8.99
N LEU A 374 -26.68 -15.11 7.81
CA LEU A 374 -27.26 -16.44 7.55
C LEU A 374 -26.51 -17.17 6.43
N TYR A 375 -25.38 -17.79 6.73
CA TYR A 375 -24.64 -18.58 5.74
C TYR A 375 -24.40 -20.01 6.24
N ASP A 376 -23.80 -20.85 5.40
CA ASP A 376 -23.42 -22.20 5.81
C ASP A 376 -22.16 -22.18 6.69
N MET A 377 -22.38 -21.66 7.90
CA MET A 377 -21.36 -21.39 8.90
C MET A 377 -20.84 -22.68 9.52
N LEU A 378 -19.51 -22.79 9.60
CA LEU A 378 -18.81 -23.72 10.47
C LEU A 378 -18.41 -23.02 11.78
N PRO A 379 -18.35 -23.75 12.91
CA PRO A 379 -18.05 -23.14 14.21
C PRO A 379 -16.76 -22.34 14.27
N ASP A 380 -15.73 -22.75 13.52
CA ASP A 380 -14.40 -22.15 13.54
C ASP A 380 -14.19 -21.06 12.47
N ASP A 381 -15.21 -20.73 11.68
CA ASP A 381 -15.10 -19.63 10.70
C ASP A 381 -14.78 -18.32 11.41
N ARG A 382 -13.87 -17.54 10.84
CA ARG A 382 -13.46 -16.23 11.38
C ARG A 382 -14.17 -15.12 10.63
N LEU A 383 -14.99 -14.34 11.33
CA LEU A 383 -15.90 -13.35 10.78
C LEU A 383 -15.45 -11.92 11.03
N ARG A 384 -15.72 -11.04 10.05
CA ARG A 384 -15.69 -9.58 10.21
C ARG A 384 -16.90 -8.97 9.51
N VAL A 385 -17.49 -7.94 10.11
CA VAL A 385 -18.56 -7.14 9.47
C VAL A 385 -18.06 -5.71 9.30
N SER A 386 -18.25 -5.16 8.11
CA SER A 386 -17.89 -3.78 7.76
C SER A 386 -19.14 -2.98 7.48
N TRP A 387 -19.29 -1.86 8.18
CA TRP A 387 -20.27 -0.82 7.95
C TRP A 387 -19.55 0.38 7.35
N ILE A 388 -19.89 0.74 6.11
CA ILE A 388 -19.26 1.82 5.38
C ILE A 388 -20.28 2.93 5.14
N GLY A 389 -19.99 4.11 5.70
CA GLY A 389 -20.77 5.31 5.46
C GLY A 389 -20.67 5.80 4.01
N ALA A 390 -21.65 6.61 3.59
CA ALA A 390 -21.64 7.19 2.25
C ALA A 390 -20.40 8.08 2.01
N ALA A 391 -19.97 8.22 0.75
CA ALA A 391 -18.87 9.09 0.37
C ALA A 391 -19.05 10.51 0.94
N GLY A 392 -17.97 11.09 1.48
CA GLY A 392 -17.99 12.38 2.16
C GLY A 392 -18.40 12.33 3.64
N THR A 393 -18.81 11.17 4.16
CA THR A 393 -18.99 10.98 5.60
C THR A 393 -17.62 10.89 6.29
N LEU A 394 -17.52 11.47 7.50
CA LEU A 394 -16.31 11.37 8.31
C LEU A 394 -15.93 9.92 8.60
N PRO A 395 -14.63 9.60 8.83
CA PRO A 395 -14.18 8.23 9.10
C PRO A 395 -14.93 7.54 10.24
N GLN A 396 -15.38 8.28 11.25
CA GLN A 396 -16.16 7.78 12.39
C GLN A 396 -17.54 7.23 11.99
N GLY A 397 -18.05 7.58 10.81
CA GLY A 397 -19.27 7.00 10.24
C GLY A 397 -19.06 5.63 9.59
N SER A 398 -17.84 5.11 9.59
CA SER A 398 -17.52 3.77 9.09
C SER A 398 -16.84 2.96 10.20
N HIS A 399 -17.12 1.66 10.26
CA HIS A 399 -16.51 0.76 11.23
C HIS A 399 -16.44 -0.66 10.70
N THR A 400 -15.32 -1.33 10.96
CA THR A 400 -15.18 -2.78 10.73
C THR A 400 -14.91 -3.44 12.06
N THR A 401 -15.68 -4.48 12.37
CA THR A 401 -15.52 -5.23 13.62
C THR A 401 -14.15 -5.90 13.71
N ASN A 402 -13.69 -6.17 14.92
CA ASN A 402 -12.61 -7.14 15.12
C ASN A 402 -13.00 -8.53 14.57
N THR A 403 -12.00 -9.39 14.38
CA THR A 403 -12.26 -10.79 14.00
C THR A 403 -13.02 -11.51 15.12
N LEU A 404 -14.14 -12.13 14.77
CA LEU A 404 -15.00 -12.92 15.66
C LEU A 404 -14.98 -14.38 15.22
N ILE A 405 -15.21 -15.31 16.14
CA ILE A 405 -15.49 -16.70 15.79
C ILE A 405 -17.00 -16.87 15.55
N ALA A 406 -17.33 -17.59 14.50
CA ALA A 406 -18.69 -17.96 14.11
C ALA A 406 -19.47 -18.63 15.24
N GLY A 407 -18.93 -19.70 15.81
CA GLY A 407 -19.61 -20.54 16.79
C GLY A 407 -20.74 -21.38 16.17
N ALA A 408 -21.53 -22.05 17.00
CA ALA A 408 -22.53 -23.02 16.53
C ALA A 408 -23.93 -22.41 16.27
N THR A 409 -24.20 -21.17 16.70
CA THR A 409 -25.54 -20.58 16.67
C THR A 409 -25.86 -19.94 15.31
N LYS A 410 -26.94 -20.38 14.66
CA LYS A 410 -27.45 -19.85 13.38
C LYS A 410 -28.85 -19.22 13.58
N PRO A 411 -29.16 -18.03 13.01
CA PRO A 411 -28.24 -17.11 12.33
C PRO A 411 -27.22 -16.51 13.31
N ARG A 412 -26.08 -16.07 12.78
CA ARG A 412 -25.04 -15.45 13.59
C ARG A 412 -25.30 -13.96 13.75
N GLU A 413 -25.49 -13.53 15.00
CA GLU A 413 -25.63 -12.12 15.35
C GLU A 413 -24.27 -11.52 15.72
N VAL A 414 -23.96 -10.39 15.10
CA VAL A 414 -22.72 -9.63 15.28
C VAL A 414 -23.04 -8.20 15.70
N PRO A 415 -22.63 -7.77 16.91
CA PRO A 415 -22.77 -6.38 17.33
C PRO A 415 -21.90 -5.45 16.47
N LEU A 416 -22.51 -4.35 16.03
CA LEU A 416 -21.88 -3.23 15.33
C LEU A 416 -21.79 -2.02 16.26
N SER A 417 -20.92 -1.07 15.90
CA SER A 417 -20.79 0.17 16.68
C SER A 417 -21.98 1.09 16.44
N VAL A 418 -22.82 1.31 17.46
CA VAL A 418 -23.93 2.29 17.42
C VAL A 418 -23.44 3.70 17.07
N SER A 419 -22.18 4.03 17.37
CA SER A 419 -21.59 5.34 17.11
C SER A 419 -21.61 5.75 15.64
N VAL A 420 -21.75 4.81 14.69
CA VAL A 420 -21.78 5.13 13.25
C VAL A 420 -23.11 5.74 12.80
N VAL A 421 -24.20 5.51 13.54
CA VAL A 421 -25.56 5.95 13.17
C VAL A 421 -25.67 7.47 13.02
N PRO A 422 -25.26 8.31 14.00
CA PRO A 422 -25.40 9.77 13.89
C PRO A 422 -24.64 10.39 12.71
N PHE A 423 -23.53 9.78 12.27
CA PHE A 423 -22.76 10.26 11.11
C PHE A 423 -23.45 9.97 9.77
N ASN A 424 -24.38 9.02 9.77
CA ASN A 424 -25.02 8.50 8.57
C ASN A 424 -26.50 8.88 8.45
N LEU A 425 -27.06 9.70 9.35
CA LEU A 425 -28.45 10.16 9.26
C LEU A 425 -28.77 10.72 7.87
N GLY A 426 -29.87 10.27 7.28
CA GLY A 426 -30.30 10.66 5.94
C GLY A 426 -29.44 10.12 4.80
N LYS A 427 -28.49 9.21 5.06
CA LYS A 427 -27.56 8.67 4.06
C LYS A 427 -27.75 7.16 3.84
N LYS A 428 -27.37 6.71 2.64
CA LYS A 428 -27.31 5.29 2.27
C LYS A 428 -25.94 4.72 2.61
N VAL A 429 -25.90 3.72 3.47
CA VAL A 429 -24.69 3.01 3.89
C VAL A 429 -24.56 1.67 3.16
N SER A 430 -23.37 1.09 3.20
CA SER A 430 -23.07 -0.24 2.69
C SER A 430 -22.57 -1.13 3.82
N VAL A 431 -23.17 -2.30 4.00
CA VAL A 431 -22.76 -3.30 4.98
C VAL A 431 -22.31 -4.57 4.25
N THR A 432 -21.16 -5.12 4.63
CA THR A 432 -20.64 -6.38 4.10
C THR A 432 -20.12 -7.23 5.24
N PHE A 433 -20.14 -8.55 5.11
CA PHE A 433 -19.36 -9.42 6.00
C PHE A 433 -18.39 -10.29 5.23
N THR A 434 -17.29 -10.65 5.88
CA THR A 434 -16.28 -11.56 5.36
C THR A 434 -16.10 -12.70 6.34
N TYR A 435 -16.02 -13.93 5.83
CA TYR A 435 -15.62 -15.10 6.62
C TYR A 435 -14.34 -15.73 6.05
N GLU A 436 -13.47 -16.21 6.93
CA GLU A 436 -12.28 -17.00 6.59
C GLU A 436 -12.46 -18.43 7.13
N ARG A 437 -12.16 -19.43 6.29
CA ARG A 437 -12.28 -20.86 6.64
C ARG A 437 -10.95 -21.57 6.39
N GLY A 438 -10.28 -21.93 7.49
CA GLY A 438 -8.97 -22.59 7.43
C GLY A 438 -7.94 -21.71 6.72
N LEU A 439 -7.32 -22.25 5.67
CA LEU A 439 -6.34 -21.54 4.82
C LEU A 439 -6.96 -21.00 3.52
N SER A 440 -8.29 -21.10 3.35
CA SER A 440 -8.97 -20.61 2.17
C SER A 440 -8.96 -19.07 2.13
N PRO A 441 -8.92 -18.45 0.94
CA PRO A 441 -9.07 -17.01 0.81
C PRO A 441 -10.35 -16.49 1.50
N PRO A 442 -10.33 -15.27 2.07
CA PRO A 442 -11.51 -14.69 2.71
C PRO A 442 -12.67 -14.54 1.71
N VAL A 443 -13.86 -14.85 2.19
CA VAL A 443 -15.08 -14.86 1.39
C VAL A 443 -15.99 -13.72 1.83
N THR A 444 -16.25 -12.74 0.96
CA THR A 444 -17.02 -11.52 1.28
C THR A 444 -18.43 -11.52 0.67
N SER A 445 -19.44 -11.10 1.42
CA SER A 445 -20.81 -10.95 0.94
C SER A 445 -20.96 -9.86 -0.12
N ALA A 446 -22.03 -9.93 -0.91
CA ALA A 446 -22.46 -8.76 -1.66
C ALA A 446 -22.76 -7.60 -0.69
N PRO A 447 -22.59 -6.33 -1.12
CA PRO A 447 -22.98 -5.18 -0.32
C PRO A 447 -24.48 -5.17 -0.03
N PHE A 448 -24.83 -5.21 1.26
CA PHE A 448 -26.17 -4.92 1.75
C PHE A 448 -26.31 -3.40 1.93
N PHE A 449 -27.16 -2.77 1.13
CA PHE A 449 -27.37 -1.33 1.23
C PHE A 449 -28.54 -1.00 2.14
N LEU A 450 -28.35 -0.01 3.01
CA LEU A 450 -29.34 0.41 3.99
C LEU A 450 -29.43 1.94 4.04
N MET A 451 -30.64 2.48 4.04
CA MET A 451 -30.85 3.91 4.30
C MET A 451 -30.94 4.15 5.81
N VAL A 452 -30.13 5.03 6.36
CA VAL A 452 -30.31 5.46 7.76
C VAL A 452 -31.29 6.63 7.77
N GLY A 453 -32.38 6.51 8.52
CA GLY A 453 -33.39 7.56 8.62
C GLY A 453 -32.88 8.83 9.32
N ASP A 454 -33.71 9.87 9.32
CA ASP A 454 -33.49 11.08 10.11
C ASP A 454 -34.11 10.93 11.50
N LEU A 455 -33.62 11.71 12.46
CA LEU A 455 -34.24 11.85 13.77
C LEU A 455 -35.39 12.87 13.70
N PRO A 456 -36.58 12.57 14.26
CA PRO A 456 -37.67 13.54 14.27
C PRO A 456 -37.35 14.73 15.18
N ALA A 457 -37.77 15.94 14.79
CA ALA A 457 -37.51 17.15 15.57
C ALA A 457 -38.04 17.07 17.02
N SER A 458 -39.09 16.28 17.26
CA SER A 458 -39.71 16.09 18.57
C SER A 458 -38.83 15.41 19.62
N VAL A 459 -37.75 14.73 19.23
CA VAL A 459 -36.82 14.11 20.20
C VAL A 459 -35.75 15.07 20.71
N PHE A 460 -35.66 16.27 20.13
CA PHE A 460 -34.74 17.33 20.53
C PHE A 460 -35.46 18.31 21.46
N ILE A 461 -35.51 17.95 22.74
CA ILE A 461 -36.20 18.72 23.78
C ILE A 461 -35.31 19.89 24.24
N PRO A 462 -35.76 21.15 24.17
CA PRO A 462 -34.95 22.31 24.54
C PRO A 462 -34.65 22.35 26.05
N PRO A 463 -33.55 23.01 26.46
CA PRO A 463 -33.21 23.16 27.86
C PRO A 463 -34.18 24.10 28.59
N VAL A 464 -34.23 24.00 29.91
CA VAL A 464 -35.16 24.77 30.76
C VAL A 464 -34.44 25.54 31.85
N PHE A 465 -34.85 26.77 32.11
CA PHE A 465 -34.45 27.48 33.32
C PHE A 465 -35.13 26.87 34.54
N THR A 466 -34.34 26.45 35.54
CA THR A 466 -34.92 25.87 36.76
C THR A 466 -35.69 26.91 37.56
N GLN A 467 -35.32 28.19 37.46
CA GLN A 467 -36.00 29.32 38.09
C GLN A 467 -37.38 29.60 37.52
N ALA A 468 -37.70 29.13 36.30
CA ALA A 468 -39.05 29.24 35.76
C ALA A 468 -40.04 28.23 36.39
N ASN A 469 -39.54 27.31 37.24
CA ASN A 469 -40.33 26.34 38.01
C ASN A 469 -41.38 25.58 37.17
N GLY A 470 -40.99 25.16 35.97
CA GLY A 470 -41.87 24.42 35.04
C GLY A 470 -42.86 25.28 34.25
N THR A 471 -42.87 26.60 34.44
CA THR A 471 -43.71 27.55 33.71
C THR A 471 -42.96 28.20 32.54
N THR A 472 -43.62 29.11 31.83
CA THR A 472 -43.00 30.01 30.84
C THR A 472 -42.67 31.38 31.43
N LEU A 473 -42.86 31.60 32.73
CA LEU A 473 -42.48 32.85 33.39
C LEU A 473 -41.06 32.71 33.95
N LEU A 474 -40.18 33.64 33.61
CA LEU A 474 -38.85 33.74 34.19
C LEU A 474 -38.76 35.01 35.04
N ASP A 475 -38.92 34.84 36.35
CA ASP A 475 -38.89 35.93 37.33
C ASP A 475 -37.45 36.26 37.73
N LEU A 476 -36.92 37.34 37.14
CA LEU A 476 -35.54 37.76 37.36
C LEU A 476 -35.31 38.34 38.77
N ARG A 477 -36.37 38.68 39.52
CA ARG A 477 -36.26 39.11 40.93
C ARG A 477 -35.72 38.00 41.83
N THR A 478 -35.95 36.75 41.43
CA THR A 478 -35.49 35.55 42.14
C THR A 478 -34.07 35.12 41.73
N VAL A 479 -33.48 35.78 40.74
CA VAL A 479 -32.19 35.42 40.13
C VAL A 479 -31.10 36.34 40.67
N THR A 480 -30.37 35.90 41.71
CA THR A 480 -29.35 36.74 42.37
C THR A 480 -27.94 36.64 41.77
N ASN A 481 -27.53 35.48 41.26
CA ASN A 481 -26.18 35.22 40.72
C ASN A 481 -26.17 34.61 39.31
N GLY A 482 -27.32 34.65 38.62
CA GLY A 482 -27.54 33.97 37.35
C GLY A 482 -28.56 32.84 37.45
N ALA A 483 -29.09 32.44 36.30
CA ALA A 483 -30.12 31.41 36.17
C ALA A 483 -29.51 30.08 35.70
N THR A 484 -30.04 28.97 36.20
CA THR A 484 -29.53 27.63 35.86
C THR A 484 -30.33 27.10 34.70
N LEU A 485 -29.67 26.95 33.55
CA LEU A 485 -30.20 26.32 32.36
C LEU A 485 -29.88 24.82 32.38
N GLN A 486 -30.90 23.98 32.54
CA GLN A 486 -30.77 22.53 32.61
C GLN A 486 -31.06 21.89 31.25
N PHE A 487 -30.15 21.04 30.81
CA PHE A 487 -30.22 20.28 29.57
C PHE A 487 -30.49 18.81 29.87
N GLY A 488 -31.31 18.18 29.03
CA GLY A 488 -31.52 16.74 29.02
C GLY A 488 -30.59 16.00 28.06
N ARG A 489 -31.06 14.82 27.61
CA ARG A 489 -30.43 13.99 26.56
C ARG A 489 -31.30 13.95 25.31
N TRP A 490 -30.66 13.70 24.17
CA TRP A 490 -31.30 13.34 22.91
C TRP A 490 -30.80 11.96 22.43
N PRO A 491 -31.51 11.30 21.50
CA PRO A 491 -31.04 10.07 20.87
C PRO A 491 -29.66 10.24 20.25
N HIS A 492 -28.77 9.26 20.43
CA HIS A 492 -27.38 9.29 19.95
C HIS A 492 -26.53 10.44 20.50
N ILE A 493 -26.85 10.97 21.68
CA ILE A 493 -25.96 11.93 22.37
C ILE A 493 -24.59 11.28 22.62
N ALA A 494 -23.54 11.98 22.20
CA ALA A 494 -22.16 11.48 22.30
C ALA A 494 -21.19 12.64 22.58
N ALA A 495 -20.10 12.33 23.28
CA ALA A 495 -19.05 13.31 23.53
C ALA A 495 -18.47 13.85 22.21
N GLY A 496 -18.25 15.16 22.15
CA GLY A 496 -17.68 15.83 20.97
C GLY A 496 -18.69 16.38 19.97
N GLN A 497 -19.99 16.08 20.12
CA GLN A 497 -21.05 16.72 19.32
C GLN A 497 -21.04 18.23 19.56
N LYS A 498 -21.10 19.03 18.49
CA LYS A 498 -20.91 20.49 18.55
C LYS A 498 -22.21 21.22 18.85
N LEU A 499 -22.12 22.28 19.66
CA LEU A 499 -23.28 22.97 20.21
C LEU A 499 -23.24 24.48 19.95
N TRP A 500 -24.41 25.05 19.67
CA TRP A 500 -24.65 26.49 19.66
C TRP A 500 -25.84 26.79 20.56
N LEU A 501 -25.74 27.86 21.32
CA LEU A 501 -26.79 28.34 22.21
C LEU A 501 -26.85 29.85 22.11
N ASP A 502 -27.98 30.34 21.65
CA ASP A 502 -28.26 31.76 21.50
C ASP A 502 -29.48 32.15 22.36
N LEU A 503 -29.38 33.30 23.01
CA LEU A 503 -30.48 34.00 23.68
C LEU A 503 -30.91 35.16 22.79
N GLU A 504 -32.20 35.25 22.50
CA GLU A 504 -32.80 36.34 21.74
C GLU A 504 -33.95 36.94 22.54
N GLY A 505 -33.96 38.25 22.75
CA GLY A 505 -35.06 38.94 23.42
C GLY A 505 -35.12 40.41 23.05
N THR A 506 -35.76 41.21 23.91
CA THR A 506 -35.90 42.66 23.72
C THR A 506 -35.44 43.36 24.98
N ASN A 507 -34.56 44.35 24.84
CA ASN A 507 -34.07 45.12 25.97
C ASN A 507 -35.08 46.19 26.42
N THR A 508 -34.79 46.85 27.54
CA THR A 508 -35.64 47.92 28.11
C THR A 508 -35.87 49.13 27.19
N GLU A 509 -35.04 49.32 26.17
CA GLU A 509 -35.16 50.38 25.16
C GLU A 509 -35.97 49.94 23.92
N GLY A 510 -36.40 48.67 23.86
CA GLY A 510 -37.12 48.10 22.73
C GLY A 510 -36.23 47.56 21.61
N GLU A 511 -34.91 47.54 21.80
CA GLU A 511 -33.95 47.01 20.83
C GLU A 511 -33.73 45.49 20.99
N PRO A 512 -33.28 44.77 19.93
CA PRO A 512 -32.96 43.35 20.03
C PRO A 512 -31.86 43.08 21.07
N HIS A 513 -32.13 42.16 22.00
CA HIS A 513 -31.16 41.63 22.95
C HIS A 513 -30.67 40.26 22.49
N GLU A 514 -29.54 40.23 21.78
CA GLU A 514 -28.93 39.00 21.28
C GLU A 514 -27.68 38.66 22.10
N ARG A 515 -27.61 37.43 22.64
CA ARG A 515 -26.43 36.91 23.33
C ARG A 515 -26.11 35.51 22.84
N GLN A 516 -24.95 35.35 22.23
CA GLN A 516 -24.42 34.04 21.87
C GLN A 516 -23.64 33.46 23.05
N LEU A 517 -24.23 32.49 23.74
CA LEU A 517 -23.60 31.84 24.88
C LEU A 517 -22.59 30.78 24.44
N TRP A 518 -22.94 29.97 23.42
CA TRP A 518 -22.10 28.88 22.93
C TRP A 518 -21.87 28.96 21.42
N THR A 519 -20.66 28.55 21.02
CA THR A 519 -20.25 28.42 19.61
C THR A 519 -19.72 27.01 19.36
N GLY A 520 -20.00 26.44 18.18
CA GLY A 520 -19.61 25.06 17.85
C GLY A 520 -18.10 24.80 17.91
N ASP A 521 -17.26 25.82 17.75
CA ASP A 521 -15.81 25.66 17.88
C ASP A 521 -15.37 25.47 19.34
N ARG A 522 -16.08 26.11 20.29
CA ARG A 522 -15.72 26.13 21.71
C ARG A 522 -16.54 25.19 22.57
N ASN A 523 -17.73 24.81 22.11
CA ASN A 523 -18.71 24.08 22.91
C ASN A 523 -19.06 22.75 22.25
N SER A 524 -18.93 21.70 23.05
CA SER A 524 -19.33 20.35 22.67
C SER A 524 -19.89 19.59 23.85
N VAL A 525 -20.66 18.54 23.56
CA VAL A 525 -21.12 17.59 24.57
C VAL A 525 -19.90 16.96 25.24
N THR A 526 -19.87 17.01 26.57
CA THR A 526 -18.82 16.35 27.35
C THR A 526 -19.13 14.87 27.56
N ARG A 527 -18.10 14.07 27.86
CA ARG A 527 -18.30 12.65 28.17
C ARG A 527 -19.19 12.44 29.39
N SER A 528 -19.08 13.29 30.41
CA SER A 528 -19.92 13.21 31.62
C SER A 528 -21.37 13.51 31.32
N TRP A 529 -21.66 14.52 30.49
CA TRP A 529 -23.03 14.82 30.08
C TRP A 529 -23.66 13.67 29.29
N ALA A 530 -22.95 13.12 28.29
CA ALA A 530 -23.47 11.99 27.51
C ALA A 530 -23.83 10.77 28.38
N ILE A 531 -23.08 10.53 29.47
CA ILE A 531 -23.33 9.42 30.41
C ILE A 531 -24.46 9.74 31.38
N ASN A 532 -24.42 10.91 32.02
CA ASN A 532 -25.36 11.27 33.09
C ASN A 532 -26.74 11.71 32.56
N GLY A 533 -26.80 12.13 31.30
CA GLY A 533 -28.02 12.58 30.62
C GLY A 533 -28.54 13.95 31.06
N ILE A 534 -27.87 14.61 32.02
CA ILE A 534 -28.19 15.96 32.50
C ILE A 534 -26.92 16.81 32.50
N PHE A 535 -27.07 18.06 32.08
CA PHE A 535 -26.03 19.09 32.18
C PHE A 535 -26.65 20.41 32.63
N ASN A 536 -25.96 21.14 33.50
CA ASN A 536 -26.41 22.44 33.99
C ASN A 536 -25.42 23.51 33.57
N LEU A 537 -25.92 24.57 32.93
CA LEU A 537 -25.19 25.79 32.63
C LEU A 537 -25.70 26.92 33.53
N THR A 538 -24.81 27.66 34.17
CA THR A 538 -25.17 28.94 34.78
C THR A 538 -25.11 30.03 33.72
N VAL A 539 -26.27 30.61 33.39
CA VAL A 539 -26.37 31.83 32.58
C VAL A 539 -26.22 33.02 33.52
N LEU A 540 -25.25 33.90 33.26
CA LEU A 540 -24.96 35.00 34.18
C LEU A 540 -26.12 35.99 34.22
N PHE A 541 -26.33 36.62 35.38
CA PHE A 541 -27.39 37.63 35.51
C PHE A 541 -27.17 38.80 34.53
N SER A 542 -25.93 39.17 34.24
CA SER A 542 -25.58 40.18 33.24
C SER A 542 -26.04 39.86 31.81
N ASP A 543 -26.27 38.59 31.48
CA ASP A 543 -26.79 38.20 30.17
C ASP A 543 -28.33 38.33 30.10
N LEU A 544 -28.98 38.52 31.25
CA LEU A 544 -30.44 38.56 31.41
C LEU A 544 -30.95 39.92 31.90
N SER A 545 -30.11 40.72 32.57
CA SER A 545 -30.52 41.94 33.29
C SER A 545 -31.10 43.04 32.41
N ASP A 546 -30.74 43.05 31.14
CA ASP A 546 -31.13 44.13 30.21
C ASP A 546 -32.50 43.85 29.55
N LEU A 547 -33.08 42.65 29.76
CA LEU A 547 -34.35 42.26 29.19
C LEU A 547 -35.52 43.06 29.80
N ALA A 548 -36.43 43.54 28.96
CA ALA A 548 -37.57 44.33 29.43
C ALA A 548 -38.61 43.47 30.16
N ASP A 549 -39.32 44.06 31.13
CA ASP A 549 -40.49 43.44 31.76
C ASP A 549 -41.55 43.08 30.71
N GLY A 550 -42.13 41.89 30.82
CA GLY A 550 -43.13 41.39 29.87
C GLY A 550 -42.60 41.00 28.48
N SER A 551 -41.30 41.21 28.19
CA SER A 551 -40.69 40.80 26.92
C SER A 551 -40.50 39.28 26.82
N THR A 552 -40.35 38.78 25.59
CA THR A 552 -40.05 37.37 25.32
C THR A 552 -38.55 37.15 25.24
N LEU A 553 -38.06 36.17 26.01
CA LEU A 553 -36.73 35.57 25.87
C LEU A 553 -36.86 34.22 25.14
N THR A 554 -36.20 34.08 24.01
CA THR A 554 -36.16 32.87 23.18
C THR A 554 -34.81 32.18 23.32
N LEU A 555 -34.83 30.90 23.65
CA LEU A 555 -33.66 30.02 23.65
C LEU A 555 -33.59 29.25 22.33
N ARG A 556 -32.45 29.36 21.63
CA ARG A 556 -32.16 28.56 20.43
C ARG A 556 -30.96 27.66 20.66
N LEU A 557 -31.21 26.36 20.79
CA LEU A 557 -30.18 25.34 20.86
C LEU A 557 -30.05 24.64 19.50
N HIS A 558 -28.80 24.48 19.04
CA HIS A 558 -28.49 23.64 17.88
C HIS A 558 -27.41 22.63 18.24
N VAL A 559 -27.50 21.43 17.67
CA VAL A 559 -26.48 20.38 17.80
C VAL A 559 -26.08 19.85 16.44
N ASN A 560 -24.78 19.68 16.21
CA ASN A 560 -24.30 18.84 15.10
C ASN A 560 -23.78 17.50 15.64
N LEU A 561 -24.44 16.41 15.21
CA LEU A 561 -24.24 15.07 15.76
C LEU A 561 -22.97 14.38 15.24
N ASP A 562 -22.41 14.85 14.11
CA ASP A 562 -21.17 14.33 13.53
C ASP A 562 -19.89 14.95 14.14
N GLY A 563 -20.03 15.90 15.08
CA GLY A 563 -18.90 16.56 15.74
C GLY A 563 -18.19 17.62 14.89
N VAL A 564 -18.68 17.94 13.70
CA VAL A 564 -18.18 19.05 12.88
C VAL A 564 -18.82 20.36 13.32
N ALA A 565 -18.01 21.40 13.50
CA ALA A 565 -18.48 22.73 13.84
C ALA A 565 -19.04 23.45 12.59
N ASN A 566 -20.17 22.97 12.08
CA ASN A 566 -20.91 23.60 10.99
C ASN A 566 -22.36 23.85 11.41
N ARG A 567 -22.71 25.13 11.58
CA ARG A 567 -24.06 25.54 12.02
C ARG A 567 -25.13 25.28 10.96
N GLN A 568 -24.79 25.24 9.68
CA GLN A 568 -25.75 25.04 8.58
C GLN A 568 -26.30 23.61 8.54
N THR A 569 -25.51 22.64 9.00
CA THR A 569 -25.89 21.22 9.07
C THR A 569 -26.34 20.81 10.47
N ALA A 570 -26.35 21.75 11.42
CA ALA A 570 -26.75 21.48 12.79
C ALA A 570 -28.27 21.35 12.90
N ILE A 571 -28.70 20.38 13.71
CA ILE A 571 -30.10 20.15 14.02
C ILE A 571 -30.55 21.20 15.03
N ALA A 572 -31.60 21.94 14.67
CA ALA A 572 -32.24 22.91 15.55
C ALA A 572 -33.21 22.22 16.51
N PHE A 573 -33.13 22.56 17.79
CA PHE A 573 -34.16 22.25 18.76
C PHE A 573 -35.36 23.19 18.54
N THR A 574 -36.54 22.77 18.95
CA THR A 574 -37.69 23.69 19.01
C THR A 574 -37.34 24.84 19.96
N PRO A 575 -37.49 26.11 19.57
CA PRO A 575 -37.19 27.23 20.45
C PRO A 575 -38.02 27.17 21.74
N ARG A 576 -37.40 27.56 22.86
CA ARG A 576 -38.10 27.69 24.14
C ARG A 576 -38.25 29.16 24.48
N GLU A 577 -39.48 29.58 24.74
CA GLU A 577 -39.80 30.98 25.03
C GLU A 577 -40.17 31.15 26.51
N TYR A 578 -39.71 32.27 27.08
CA TYR A 578 -40.03 32.71 28.42
C TYR A 578 -40.52 34.16 28.39
N THR A 579 -41.54 34.49 29.18
CA THR A 579 -41.91 35.87 29.47
C THR A 579 -41.13 36.34 30.69
N ILE A 580 -40.43 37.46 30.54
CA ILE A 580 -39.60 38.04 31.59
C ILE A 580 -40.45 38.82 32.58
N VAL A 581 -40.17 38.65 33.87
CA VAL A 581 -40.78 39.43 34.95
C VAL A 581 -39.67 40.12 35.75
N THR A 582 -39.71 41.45 35.77
CA THR A 582 -38.81 42.33 36.52
C THR A 582 -39.55 43.35 37.41
N GLY A 583 -40.85 43.60 37.16
CA GLY A 583 -41.71 44.48 37.98
C GLY A 583 -42.37 43.78 39.18
N ASP A 584 -42.98 44.57 40.09
CA ASP A 584 -43.73 44.08 41.27
C ASP A 584 -45.07 43.41 40.93
#